data_AF-A0AA88W5J7-F1
#
_entry.id   AF-A0AA88W5J7-F1
#
_cell.length_a   1.000
_cell.length_b   1.000
_cell.length_c   1.000
_cell.angle_alpha   90.00
_cell.angle_beta   90.00
_cell.angle_gamma   90.00
#
_symmetry.space_group_name_H-M   'P 1'
#
loop_
_entity.id
_entity.type
_entity.pdbx_description
1 polymer ?
#
loop_
_entity_poly.entity_id
_entity_poly.type
_entity_poly.pdbx_seq_one_letter_code
_entity_poly.pdbx_strand_id
1 'polypeptide(L)'
;MASTAMEGSKLIGARYCHSEGQYDVSDFRSPRDSIGHGTHTASIAAGREVPGASYMGLAEGVARGGVPSSRIAVYKVCWYLVCPLAAFDDAIADGVDIISVSLGSRIKKAYFEDALAIGSFHAMKNRILTAYSAGNSAPPAGEYAEGTGILIASGLGTIMVDPTLIDTASNYPLPATAISAEDVLKVLDYIRTSDKPIATIMVGEARKEGYCCFLFFQRTKPYHPRHSQGVDILAAWSPAASPTYNKDVDTRSFKYNVISGTSMSCPHASGAAAYIKAAHPNWSPAAIKSALMTTDYMNLLCKQGYNTSTLRLVTGDANVCNNTNIERAWDLNYPSFSLYVEDGEQIKGVFTRKVMNVGAPNSTYTSSMYMPTIIIVTVEPSVLSFSSIGETKSFTVKVTGPSIAQQRIKSGAIIWEDGVPVVRTPLVVYNYFPGARINLDNN
;
A
#
# COMPACT_ATOMS: atom_id res chain seq x y z
N MET A 1 32.77 -4.95 3.77
CA MET A 1 31.64 -4.13 3.27
C MET A 1 32.20 -2.82 2.75
N ALA A 2 31.88 -2.42 1.52
CA ALA A 2 32.31 -1.13 0.97
C ALA A 2 31.16 -0.12 1.10
N SER A 3 31.24 0.75 2.11
CA SER A 3 30.36 1.91 2.27
C SER A 3 31.00 3.10 1.55
N THR A 4 30.28 3.74 0.64
CA THR A 4 30.67 5.03 0.05
C THR A 4 29.54 6.04 0.31
N ALA A 5 29.50 6.58 1.52
CA ALA A 5 28.67 7.75 1.83
C ALA A 5 29.56 8.99 1.77
N MET A 6 29.31 9.88 0.80
CA MET A 6 29.90 11.23 0.80
C MET A 6 28.95 12.18 1.52
N GLU A 7 29.47 12.94 2.47
CA GLU A 7 28.72 13.96 3.21
C GLU A 7 28.02 14.92 2.23
N GLY A 8 26.70 15.10 2.37
CA GLY A 8 25.87 15.89 1.43
C GLY A 8 25.18 15.08 0.32
N SER A 9 25.45 13.80 0.15
CA SER A 9 24.83 12.95 -0.89
C SER A 9 23.33 12.68 -0.63
N LYS A 10 22.53 12.57 -1.70
CA LYS A 10 21.09 12.20 -1.60
C LYS A 10 20.93 10.73 -1.21
N LEU A 11 21.75 9.87 -1.80
CA LEU A 11 21.89 8.45 -1.48
C LEU A 11 23.02 8.31 -0.47
N ILE A 12 22.69 7.97 0.77
CA ILE A 12 23.64 7.92 1.90
C ILE A 12 24.02 6.49 2.30
N GLY A 13 23.32 5.50 1.78
CA GLY A 13 23.60 4.08 2.01
C GLY A 13 23.08 3.24 0.86
N ALA A 14 23.82 2.20 0.48
CA ALA A 14 23.42 1.26 -0.55
C ALA A 14 23.96 -0.13 -0.21
N ARG A 15 23.06 -1.05 0.09
CA ARG A 15 23.33 -2.45 0.44
C ARG A 15 22.50 -3.37 -0.42
N TYR A 16 22.93 -4.62 -0.49
CA TYR A 16 22.16 -5.68 -1.13
C TYR A 16 22.39 -6.97 -0.36
N CYS A 17 21.36 -7.80 -0.30
CA CYS A 17 21.46 -9.07 0.40
C CYS A 17 22.17 -10.14 -0.46
N HIS A 18 23.01 -10.96 0.18
CA HIS A 18 23.69 -12.09 -0.42
C HIS A 18 22.80 -13.34 -0.36
N SER A 19 22.06 -13.62 -1.44
CA SER A 19 21.22 -14.81 -1.59
C SER A 19 22.04 -16.08 -1.84
N GLU A 20 22.85 -16.53 -0.87
CA GLU A 20 23.65 -17.79 -0.93
C GLU A 20 24.37 -18.07 -2.28
N GLY A 21 24.75 -17.01 -3.02
CA GLY A 21 25.40 -17.12 -4.32
C GLY A 21 24.48 -17.36 -5.53
N GLN A 22 23.16 -17.49 -5.35
CA GLN A 22 22.19 -17.58 -6.44
C GLN A 22 21.73 -16.19 -6.88
N TYR A 23 22.28 -15.74 -8.01
CA TYR A 23 21.91 -14.50 -8.68
C TYR A 23 21.30 -14.82 -10.04
N ASP A 24 20.31 -14.04 -10.47
CA ASP A 24 19.93 -14.03 -11.89
C ASP A 24 21.16 -13.62 -12.71
N VAL A 25 21.52 -14.41 -13.72
CA VAL A 25 22.68 -14.17 -14.60
C VAL A 25 22.62 -12.81 -15.30
N SER A 26 21.43 -12.22 -15.39
CA SER A 26 21.17 -10.94 -16.02
C SER A 26 21.14 -9.75 -15.05
N ASP A 27 21.39 -9.96 -13.75
CA ASP A 27 21.33 -8.92 -12.72
C ASP A 27 22.73 -8.49 -12.22
N PHE A 28 22.85 -7.26 -11.73
CA PHE A 28 24.08 -6.72 -11.17
C PHE A 28 24.28 -7.23 -9.74
N ARG A 29 25.42 -7.86 -9.44
CA ARG A 29 25.84 -8.23 -8.07
C ARG A 29 26.25 -7.00 -7.24
N SER A 30 25.33 -6.07 -7.08
CA SER A 30 25.49 -4.79 -6.40
C SER A 30 24.11 -4.24 -6.02
N PRO A 31 24.01 -3.15 -5.24
CA PRO A 31 22.75 -2.44 -5.00
C PRO A 31 22.14 -1.79 -6.25
N ARG A 32 22.79 -1.86 -7.42
CA ARG A 32 22.30 -1.26 -8.66
C ARG A 32 21.00 -1.91 -9.11
N ASP A 33 20.05 -1.07 -9.49
CA ASP A 33 18.74 -1.47 -9.99
C ASP A 33 18.78 -1.79 -11.50
N SER A 34 18.51 -3.04 -11.84
CA SER A 34 18.42 -3.57 -13.21
C SER A 34 16.98 -3.69 -13.73
N ILE A 35 15.97 -3.50 -12.86
CA ILE A 35 14.55 -3.75 -13.16
C ILE A 35 13.76 -2.43 -13.20
N GLY A 36 14.24 -1.39 -12.51
CA GLY A 36 13.65 -0.04 -12.51
C GLY A 36 12.65 0.19 -11.37
N HIS A 37 12.04 -0.86 -10.82
CA HIS A 37 11.02 -0.74 -9.75
C HIS A 37 11.56 -0.06 -8.48
N GLY A 38 12.79 -0.39 -8.06
CA GLY A 38 13.43 0.22 -6.91
C GLY A 38 13.72 1.72 -7.12
N THR A 39 14.20 2.08 -8.31
CA THR A 39 14.44 3.48 -8.71
C THR A 39 13.14 4.27 -8.73
N HIS A 40 12.07 3.69 -9.29
CA HIS A 40 10.75 4.29 -9.38
C HIS A 40 10.19 4.59 -7.99
N THR A 41 10.09 3.57 -7.14
CA THR A 41 9.57 3.69 -5.78
C THR A 41 10.38 4.65 -4.91
N ALA A 42 11.72 4.59 -4.96
CA ALA A 42 12.58 5.51 -4.21
C ALA A 42 12.39 6.98 -4.62
N SER A 43 12.21 7.24 -5.92
CA SER A 43 11.98 8.59 -6.44
C SER A 43 10.59 9.14 -6.11
N ILE A 44 9.57 8.29 -5.96
CA ILE A 44 8.25 8.71 -5.45
C ILE A 44 8.34 9.13 -3.98
N ALA A 45 9.06 8.37 -3.16
CA ALA A 45 9.15 8.67 -1.72
C ALA A 45 9.94 9.97 -1.47
N ALA A 46 11.09 10.10 -2.14
CA ALA A 46 12.05 11.15 -1.83
C ALA A 46 12.84 11.66 -3.05
N GLY A 47 12.36 11.55 -4.29
CA GLY A 47 13.04 12.16 -5.44
C GLY A 47 13.28 13.66 -5.26
N ARG A 48 14.44 14.15 -5.72
CA ARG A 48 14.66 15.61 -5.85
C ARG A 48 13.75 16.17 -6.94
N GLU A 49 13.52 17.47 -6.90
CA GLU A 49 12.80 18.16 -7.96
C GLU A 49 13.60 18.12 -9.27
N VAL A 50 12.95 17.64 -10.33
CA VAL A 50 13.52 17.60 -11.68
C VAL A 50 12.50 18.21 -12.66
N PRO A 51 12.75 19.43 -13.16
CA PRO A 51 11.94 20.06 -14.20
C PRO A 51 12.05 19.32 -15.54
N GLY A 52 10.98 19.37 -16.35
CA GLY A 52 10.94 18.75 -17.68
C GLY A 52 10.93 17.22 -17.65
N ALA A 53 10.57 16.62 -16.51
CA ALA A 53 10.41 15.18 -16.41
C ALA A 53 9.16 14.76 -17.18
N SER A 54 9.30 13.76 -18.06
CA SER A 54 8.20 13.21 -18.85
C SER A 54 8.54 11.79 -19.30
N TYR A 55 7.53 11.05 -19.72
CA TYR A 55 7.69 9.77 -20.40
C TYR A 55 7.16 9.91 -21.83
N MET A 56 8.06 10.06 -22.80
CA MET A 56 7.70 10.34 -24.22
C MET A 56 6.79 11.58 -24.37
N GLY A 57 6.98 12.61 -23.55
CA GLY A 57 6.12 13.81 -23.51
C GLY A 57 4.85 13.65 -22.67
N LEU A 58 4.52 12.45 -22.20
CA LEU A 58 3.42 12.21 -21.26
C LEU A 58 3.77 12.74 -19.87
N ALA A 59 2.77 13.32 -19.22
CA ALA A 59 2.84 13.87 -17.87
C ALA A 59 4.01 14.86 -17.66
N GLU A 60 4.34 15.65 -18.70
CA GLU A 60 5.43 16.61 -18.63
C GLU A 60 5.23 17.61 -17.48
N GLY A 61 6.26 17.77 -16.65
CA GLY A 61 6.24 18.71 -15.55
C GLY A 61 7.48 18.62 -14.65
N VAL A 62 7.30 18.97 -13.39
CA VAL A 62 8.34 18.86 -12.36
C VAL A 62 8.10 17.60 -11.54
N ALA A 63 8.92 16.57 -11.75
CA ALA A 63 8.87 15.36 -10.93
C ALA A 63 9.57 15.59 -9.58
N ARG A 64 8.98 15.13 -8.48
CA ARG A 64 9.56 15.19 -7.12
C ARG A 64 8.94 14.11 -6.24
N GLY A 65 9.68 13.66 -5.23
CA GLY A 65 9.12 12.78 -4.22
C GLY A 65 8.31 13.53 -3.16
N GLY A 66 7.65 12.79 -2.27
CA GLY A 66 6.90 13.36 -1.15
C GLY A 66 7.76 14.25 -0.23
N VAL A 67 9.02 13.84 0.03
CA VAL A 67 9.98 14.65 0.82
C VAL A 67 11.31 14.78 0.07
N PRO A 68 11.47 15.79 -0.81
CA PRO A 68 12.67 15.95 -1.63
C PRO A 68 13.96 16.17 -0.83
N SER A 69 13.86 16.65 0.41
CA SER A 69 14.99 16.88 1.32
C SER A 69 15.47 15.62 2.07
N SER A 70 14.65 14.56 2.14
CA SER A 70 15.02 13.32 2.86
C SER A 70 16.25 12.65 2.28
N ARG A 71 17.00 11.92 3.08
CA ARG A 71 18.08 11.05 2.57
C ARG A 71 17.51 9.68 2.20
N ILE A 72 18.16 8.98 1.28
CA ILE A 72 17.75 7.64 0.85
C ILE A 72 18.86 6.64 1.19
N ALA A 73 18.49 5.55 1.87
CA ALA A 73 19.31 4.36 2.03
C ALA A 73 18.63 3.20 1.28
N VAL A 74 19.37 2.54 0.38
CA VAL A 74 18.83 1.47 -0.48
C VAL A 74 19.25 0.11 0.05
N TYR A 75 18.29 -0.81 0.17
CA TYR A 75 18.54 -2.21 0.54
C TYR A 75 17.91 -3.11 -0.53
N LYS A 76 18.72 -3.59 -1.48
CA LYS A 76 18.24 -4.44 -2.57
C LYS A 76 18.03 -5.88 -2.09
N VAL A 77 16.77 -6.28 -1.99
CA VAL A 77 16.32 -7.62 -1.55
C VAL A 77 15.58 -8.42 -2.62
N CYS A 78 15.18 -7.78 -3.72
CA CYS A 78 14.50 -8.43 -4.82
C CYS A 78 15.51 -9.14 -5.73
N TRP A 79 15.49 -10.46 -5.63
CA TRP A 79 16.20 -11.42 -6.48
C TRP A 79 15.27 -12.62 -6.73
N TYR A 80 15.83 -13.76 -7.18
CA TYR A 80 15.12 -15.04 -7.25
C TYR A 80 14.74 -15.58 -5.86
N LEU A 81 15.61 -15.39 -4.86
CA LEU A 81 15.36 -15.67 -3.44
C LEU A 81 15.32 -14.34 -2.67
N VAL A 82 14.23 -14.08 -1.97
CA VAL A 82 14.04 -12.86 -1.17
C VAL A 82 14.58 -13.07 0.25
N CYS A 83 15.41 -12.13 0.72
CA CYS A 83 15.92 -12.11 2.10
C CYS A 83 15.57 -10.78 2.79
N PRO A 84 14.27 -10.49 2.98
CA PRO A 84 13.85 -9.21 3.54
C PRO A 84 14.31 -9.03 4.99
N LEU A 85 14.45 -10.09 5.79
CA LEU A 85 14.87 -9.99 7.20
C LEU A 85 16.26 -9.37 7.38
N ALA A 86 17.26 -9.82 6.61
CA ALA A 86 18.61 -9.28 6.69
C ALA A 86 18.65 -7.78 6.35
N ALA A 87 17.84 -7.34 5.38
CA ALA A 87 17.73 -5.93 5.06
C ALA A 87 16.99 -5.11 6.13
N PHE A 88 15.99 -5.69 6.80
CA PHE A 88 15.36 -5.05 7.95
C PHE A 88 16.38 -4.87 9.08
N ASP A 89 17.16 -5.91 9.41
CA ASP A 89 18.18 -5.83 10.46
C ASP A 89 19.24 -4.77 10.13
N ASP A 90 19.76 -4.76 8.90
CA ASP A 90 20.71 -3.74 8.43
C ASP A 90 20.09 -2.33 8.49
N ALA A 91 18.84 -2.16 8.04
CA ALA A 91 18.17 -0.86 8.04
C ALA A 91 17.91 -0.34 9.45
N ILE A 92 17.51 -1.21 10.38
CA ILE A 92 17.30 -0.88 11.78
C ILE A 92 18.65 -0.49 12.42
N ALA A 93 19.70 -1.26 12.17
CA ALA A 93 21.05 -1.00 12.70
C ALA A 93 21.66 0.30 12.14
N ASP A 94 21.42 0.59 10.86
CA ASP A 94 21.84 1.83 10.20
C ASP A 94 21.01 3.06 10.68
N GLY A 95 19.95 2.84 11.47
CA GLY A 95 19.19 3.91 12.13
C GLY A 95 18.25 4.69 11.22
N VAL A 96 17.64 4.03 10.22
CA VAL A 96 16.68 4.68 9.33
C VAL A 96 15.42 5.14 10.06
N ASP A 97 14.78 6.23 9.61
CA ASP A 97 13.56 6.76 10.25
C ASP A 97 12.26 6.05 9.82
N ILE A 98 12.17 5.71 8.52
CA ILE A 98 11.00 5.11 7.87
C ILE A 98 11.49 4.06 6.88
N ILE A 99 10.82 2.91 6.83
CA ILE A 99 11.08 1.86 5.84
C ILE A 99 9.91 1.82 4.85
N SER A 100 10.22 1.88 3.56
CA SER A 100 9.25 1.72 2.46
C SER A 100 9.48 0.38 1.77
N VAL A 101 8.47 -0.49 1.78
CA VAL A 101 8.59 -1.84 1.22
C VAL A 101 7.44 -2.14 0.26
N SER A 102 7.72 -2.05 -1.03
CA SER A 102 6.77 -2.35 -2.09
C SER A 102 6.83 -3.82 -2.54
N LEU A 103 6.79 -4.75 -1.57
CA LEU A 103 6.82 -6.20 -1.78
C LEU A 103 5.50 -6.86 -1.36
N GLY A 104 5.33 -8.15 -1.64
CA GLY A 104 4.03 -8.82 -1.55
C GLY A 104 4.07 -10.32 -1.79
N SER A 105 3.58 -11.13 -0.84
CA SER A 105 3.21 -12.53 -1.11
C SER A 105 1.72 -12.63 -1.49
N ARG A 106 1.42 -13.43 -2.54
CA ARG A 106 0.03 -13.80 -2.87
C ARG A 106 -0.55 -14.80 -1.87
N ILE A 107 0.32 -15.59 -1.23
CA ILE A 107 -0.03 -16.57 -0.20
C ILE A 107 -0.10 -15.85 1.15
N LYS A 108 -1.23 -15.99 1.85
CA LYS A 108 -1.36 -15.53 3.24
C LYS A 108 -0.58 -16.48 4.13
N LYS A 109 0.40 -15.95 4.87
CA LYS A 109 1.15 -16.69 5.89
C LYS A 109 0.73 -16.20 7.28
N ALA A 110 0.91 -17.03 8.30
CA ALA A 110 0.82 -16.56 9.68
C ALA A 110 1.95 -15.55 9.97
N TYR A 111 1.78 -14.66 10.95
CA TYR A 111 2.74 -13.57 11.18
C TYR A 111 4.17 -14.05 11.46
N PHE A 112 4.34 -15.21 12.11
CA PHE A 112 5.64 -15.83 12.44
C PHE A 112 6.28 -16.58 11.27
N GLU A 113 5.58 -16.71 10.14
CA GLU A 113 6.09 -17.30 8.89
C GLU A 113 6.25 -16.23 7.78
N ASP A 114 5.80 -15.00 8.05
CA ASP A 114 5.91 -13.86 7.15
C ASP A 114 7.11 -13.01 7.54
N ALA A 115 8.18 -13.16 6.77
CA ALA A 115 9.42 -12.42 6.92
C ALA A 115 9.23 -10.88 6.90
N LEU A 116 8.22 -10.38 6.19
CA LEU A 116 7.93 -8.95 6.14
C LEU A 116 7.19 -8.51 7.41
N ALA A 117 6.33 -9.36 7.98
CA ALA A 117 5.67 -9.09 9.25
C ALA A 117 6.68 -9.08 10.42
N ILE A 118 7.58 -10.06 10.47
CA ILE A 118 8.65 -10.15 11.50
C ILE A 118 9.58 -8.93 11.41
N GLY A 119 10.11 -8.62 10.22
CA GLY A 119 10.99 -7.46 10.02
C GLY A 119 10.31 -6.13 10.36
N SER A 120 9.04 -5.96 9.94
CA SER A 120 8.26 -4.77 10.28
C SER A 120 8.00 -4.64 11.79
N PHE A 121 7.79 -5.76 12.48
CA PHE A 121 7.61 -5.77 13.93
C PHE A 121 8.89 -5.33 14.65
N HIS A 122 10.04 -5.84 14.25
CA HIS A 122 11.35 -5.44 14.78
C HIS A 122 11.63 -3.96 14.51
N ALA A 123 11.31 -3.45 13.32
CA ALA A 123 11.42 -2.03 13.00
C ALA A 123 10.53 -1.16 13.91
N MET A 124 9.28 -1.56 14.09
CA MET A 124 8.32 -0.85 14.96
C MET A 124 8.82 -0.78 16.41
N LYS A 125 9.36 -1.87 16.95
CA LYS A 125 9.97 -1.93 18.29
C LYS A 125 11.13 -0.95 18.44
N ASN A 126 11.90 -0.74 17.36
CA ASN A 126 12.99 0.24 17.29
C ASN A 126 12.51 1.65 16.88
N ARG A 127 11.21 1.92 16.96
CA ARG A 127 10.58 3.22 16.65
C ARG A 127 10.69 3.64 15.18
N ILE A 128 10.77 2.66 14.28
CA ILE A 128 10.83 2.85 12.82
C ILE A 128 9.49 2.39 12.21
N LEU A 129 8.80 3.29 11.50
CA LEU A 129 7.55 2.93 10.83
C LEU A 129 7.85 2.23 9.51
N THR A 130 7.19 1.10 9.25
CA THR A 130 7.24 0.42 7.95
C THR A 130 5.95 0.65 7.18
N ALA A 131 6.06 1.20 5.97
CA ALA A 131 4.97 1.29 5.00
C ALA A 131 5.09 0.13 4.00
N TYR A 132 3.95 -0.50 3.68
CA TYR A 132 3.92 -1.71 2.87
C TYR A 132 2.80 -1.69 1.83
N SER A 133 3.03 -2.27 0.66
CA SER A 133 2.01 -2.36 -0.39
C SER A 133 0.94 -3.42 -0.11
N ALA A 134 -0.34 -3.11 -0.34
CA ALA A 134 -1.45 -4.03 -0.09
C ALA A 134 -1.56 -5.21 -1.10
N GLY A 135 -0.87 -5.12 -2.24
CA GLY A 135 -0.88 -6.11 -3.31
C GLY A 135 -1.93 -5.84 -4.40
N ASN A 136 -1.63 -6.24 -5.63
CA ASN A 136 -2.41 -5.87 -6.83
C ASN A 136 -3.35 -7.00 -7.33
N SER A 137 -3.66 -8.00 -6.49
CA SER A 137 -4.46 -9.16 -6.92
C SER A 137 -5.97 -8.86 -6.87
N ALA A 138 -6.52 -8.41 -7.99
CA ALA A 138 -7.94 -8.57 -8.31
C ALA A 138 -8.27 -10.06 -8.54
N PRO A 139 -9.55 -10.52 -8.46
CA PRO A 139 -9.92 -11.89 -8.83
C PRO A 139 -9.41 -12.23 -10.25
N PRO A 140 -9.20 -13.53 -10.57
CA PRO A 140 -8.50 -13.95 -11.77
C PRO A 140 -9.30 -13.57 -13.03
N ALA A 141 -9.02 -12.39 -13.56
CA ALA A 141 -9.25 -12.08 -14.95
C ALA A 141 -7.97 -12.44 -15.71
N GLY A 142 -8.12 -12.94 -16.93
CA GLY A 142 -7.11 -13.66 -17.68
C GLY A 142 -5.78 -12.93 -17.88
N GLU A 143 -4.80 -13.69 -18.33
CA GLU A 143 -3.48 -13.21 -18.75
C GLU A 143 -3.62 -11.86 -19.49
N TYR A 144 -2.98 -10.83 -18.95
CA TYR A 144 -2.92 -9.54 -19.62
C TYR A 144 -2.24 -9.73 -20.97
N ALA A 145 -2.84 -9.22 -22.04
CA ALA A 145 -2.20 -9.19 -23.34
C ALA A 145 -1.06 -8.15 -23.29
N GLU A 146 0.17 -8.60 -23.10
CA GLU A 146 1.37 -7.73 -22.99
C GLU A 146 1.86 -7.19 -24.34
N GLY A 147 1.22 -7.56 -25.45
CA GLY A 147 1.63 -7.16 -26.82
C GLY A 147 2.89 -7.84 -27.34
N THR A 148 3.73 -8.43 -26.48
CA THR A 148 5.01 -9.09 -26.80
C THR A 148 4.89 -10.16 -27.90
N GLY A 149 3.83 -10.97 -27.89
CA GLY A 149 3.60 -12.00 -28.90
C GLY A 149 3.37 -11.45 -30.31
N ILE A 150 2.76 -10.26 -30.42
CA ILE A 150 2.53 -9.59 -31.71
C ILE A 150 3.84 -9.04 -32.27
N LEU A 151 4.73 -8.53 -31.40
CA LEU A 151 6.05 -8.08 -31.82
C LEU A 151 6.91 -9.24 -32.33
N ILE A 152 6.90 -10.38 -31.63
CA ILE A 152 7.59 -11.60 -32.05
C ILE A 152 7.03 -12.09 -33.40
N ALA A 153 5.73 -11.92 -33.64
CA ALA A 153 5.07 -12.20 -34.91
C ALA A 153 5.30 -11.13 -36.00
N SER A 154 6.20 -10.16 -35.79
CA SER A 154 6.49 -9.04 -36.72
C SER A 154 5.28 -8.13 -37.01
N GLY A 155 4.31 -8.06 -36.10
CA GLY A 155 3.18 -7.13 -36.19
C GLY A 155 3.61 -5.68 -35.95
N LEU A 156 3.06 -4.76 -36.75
CA LEU A 156 3.39 -3.32 -36.70
C LEU A 156 2.63 -2.53 -35.63
N GLY A 157 1.53 -3.08 -35.12
CA GLY A 157 0.62 -2.41 -34.19
C GLY A 157 -0.43 -3.39 -33.65
N THR A 158 -1.09 -3.06 -32.53
CA THR A 158 -2.18 -3.90 -32.01
C THR A 158 -3.30 -3.10 -31.35
N ILE A 159 -4.53 -3.55 -31.56
CA ILE A 159 -5.71 -3.09 -30.82
C ILE A 159 -6.14 -4.27 -29.96
N MET A 160 -5.95 -4.15 -28.65
CA MET A 160 -6.20 -5.21 -27.69
C MET A 160 -7.51 -4.99 -26.96
N VAL A 161 -8.13 -6.08 -26.53
CA VAL A 161 -9.33 -6.04 -25.71
C VAL A 161 -8.92 -6.08 -24.25
N ASP A 162 -9.34 -5.09 -23.47
CA ASP A 162 -9.33 -5.20 -22.01
C ASP A 162 -10.77 -5.45 -21.54
N PRO A 163 -11.14 -6.71 -21.20
CA PRO A 163 -12.49 -7.04 -20.75
C PRO A 163 -12.78 -6.50 -19.34
N THR A 164 -11.78 -5.99 -18.62
CA THR A 164 -11.90 -5.56 -17.23
C THR A 164 -11.95 -4.06 -17.05
N LEU A 165 -11.65 -3.26 -18.09
CA LEU A 165 -11.57 -1.79 -18.03
C LEU A 165 -10.86 -1.36 -16.74
N ILE A 166 -9.60 -1.74 -16.60
CA ILE A 166 -8.79 -1.19 -15.52
C ILE A 166 -8.41 0.23 -15.96
N ASP A 167 -8.78 1.24 -15.16
CA ASP A 167 -8.30 2.63 -15.34
C ASP A 167 -6.79 2.69 -15.01
N THR A 168 -5.98 2.01 -15.81
CA THR A 168 -4.53 1.99 -15.73
C THR A 168 -3.98 1.91 -17.14
N ALA A 169 -3.08 2.81 -17.49
CA ALA A 169 -2.33 2.70 -18.72
C ALA A 169 -1.21 1.66 -18.58
N SER A 170 -1.00 0.88 -19.64
CA SER A 170 0.14 -0.04 -19.75
C SER A 170 1.06 0.41 -20.88
N ASN A 171 2.37 0.21 -20.68
CA ASN A 171 3.35 0.43 -21.73
C ASN A 171 3.44 -0.81 -22.60
N TYR A 172 3.51 -0.61 -23.91
CA TYR A 172 3.63 -1.69 -24.89
C TYR A 172 4.88 -1.52 -25.75
N PRO A 173 5.48 -2.63 -26.21
CA PRO A 173 6.72 -2.60 -26.99
C PRO A 173 6.50 -2.16 -28.46
N LEU A 174 5.25 -2.05 -28.91
CA LEU A 174 4.82 -1.58 -30.23
C LEU A 174 3.62 -0.62 -30.12
N PRO A 175 3.26 0.16 -31.17
CA PRO A 175 2.06 0.98 -31.17
C PRO A 175 0.82 0.16 -30.82
N ALA A 176 0.23 0.45 -29.66
CA ALA A 176 -0.84 -0.37 -29.13
C ALA A 176 -1.88 0.49 -28.41
N THR A 177 -3.12 0.05 -28.46
CA THR A 177 -4.21 0.60 -27.65
C THR A 177 -5.07 -0.53 -27.11
N ALA A 178 -5.53 -0.38 -25.87
CA ALA A 178 -6.51 -1.27 -25.26
C ALA A 178 -7.89 -0.61 -25.34
N ILE A 179 -8.89 -1.35 -25.79
CA ILE A 179 -10.27 -0.87 -25.93
C ILE A 179 -11.22 -1.77 -25.13
N SER A 180 -12.38 -1.21 -24.80
CA SER A 180 -13.43 -1.92 -24.07
C SER A 180 -13.98 -3.09 -24.90
N ALA A 181 -14.51 -4.12 -24.23
CA ALA A 181 -15.20 -5.22 -24.91
C ALA A 181 -16.36 -4.74 -25.82
N GLU A 182 -17.01 -3.63 -25.47
CA GLU A 182 -18.08 -3.01 -26.27
C GLU A 182 -17.53 -2.39 -27.57
N ASP A 183 -16.39 -1.71 -27.50
CA ASP A 183 -15.78 -1.07 -28.67
C ASP A 183 -15.15 -2.08 -29.62
N VAL A 184 -14.72 -3.25 -29.13
CA VAL A 184 -14.23 -4.34 -29.98
C VAL A 184 -15.27 -4.79 -30.98
N LEU A 185 -16.54 -4.86 -30.58
CA LEU A 185 -17.61 -5.25 -31.49
C LEU A 185 -17.74 -4.24 -32.64
N LYS A 186 -17.54 -2.94 -32.38
CA LYS A 186 -17.53 -1.90 -33.41
C LYS A 186 -16.33 -2.04 -34.35
N VAL A 187 -15.16 -2.35 -33.81
CA VAL A 187 -13.94 -2.58 -34.62
C VAL A 187 -14.09 -3.82 -35.50
N LEU A 188 -14.61 -4.93 -34.95
CA LEU A 188 -14.87 -6.15 -35.71
C LEU A 188 -15.91 -5.93 -36.81
N ASP A 189 -16.96 -5.15 -36.51
CA ASP A 189 -17.95 -4.78 -37.52
C ASP A 189 -17.36 -3.93 -38.64
N TYR A 190 -16.51 -2.95 -38.31
CA TYR A 190 -15.77 -2.14 -39.29
C TYR A 190 -14.86 -3.00 -40.17
N ILE A 191 -14.12 -3.95 -39.59
CA ILE A 191 -13.26 -4.88 -40.34
C ILE A 191 -14.08 -5.72 -41.32
N ARG A 192 -15.25 -6.20 -40.89
CA ARG A 192 -16.11 -7.08 -41.70
C ARG A 192 -16.84 -6.35 -42.82
N THR A 193 -17.16 -5.07 -42.62
CA THR A 193 -17.98 -4.28 -43.55
C THR A 193 -17.17 -3.38 -44.46
N SER A 194 -15.85 -3.29 -44.27
CA SER A 194 -14.95 -2.48 -45.08
C SER A 194 -14.08 -3.35 -45.98
N ASP A 195 -13.98 -3.00 -47.28
CA ASP A 195 -13.12 -3.72 -48.23
C ASP A 195 -11.62 -3.53 -47.94
N LYS A 196 -11.25 -2.44 -47.24
CA LYS A 196 -9.87 -2.09 -46.88
C LYS A 196 -9.84 -1.38 -45.52
N PRO A 197 -10.01 -2.12 -44.41
CA PRO A 197 -10.03 -1.50 -43.09
C PRO A 197 -8.65 -0.93 -42.74
N ILE A 198 -8.59 0.35 -42.41
CA ILE A 198 -7.38 1.06 -41.98
C ILE A 198 -7.69 1.79 -40.68
N ALA A 199 -6.81 1.65 -39.69
CA ALA A 199 -6.89 2.35 -38.42
C ALA A 199 -5.56 3.04 -38.12
N THR A 200 -5.61 4.15 -37.39
CA THR A 200 -4.42 4.86 -36.90
C THR A 200 -4.43 4.85 -35.38
N ILE A 201 -3.34 4.38 -34.78
CA ILE A 201 -3.13 4.45 -33.32
C ILE A 201 -2.35 5.74 -33.06
N MET A 202 -2.98 6.69 -32.38
CA MET A 202 -2.34 7.95 -32.01
C MET A 202 -1.45 7.77 -30.78
N VAL A 203 -0.50 8.69 -30.58
CA VAL A 203 0.29 8.77 -29.35
C VAL A 203 -0.66 9.06 -28.19
N GLY A 204 -0.38 8.51 -27.00
CA GLY A 204 -1.16 8.77 -25.80
C GLY A 204 -1.22 10.26 -25.49
N GLU A 205 -2.35 10.71 -24.94
CA GLU A 205 -2.53 12.06 -24.43
C GLU A 205 -2.83 11.98 -22.93
N ALA A 206 -2.12 12.78 -22.12
CA ALA A 206 -2.42 12.89 -20.71
C ALA A 206 -3.56 13.91 -20.49
N ARG A 207 -4.63 13.49 -19.82
CA ARG A 207 -5.74 14.37 -19.42
C ARG A 207 -5.76 14.53 -17.91
N LYS A 208 -5.97 15.75 -17.44
CA LYS A 208 -6.13 16.01 -16.02
C LYS A 208 -7.57 15.73 -15.62
N GLU A 209 -7.80 14.58 -14.99
CA GLU A 209 -9.10 14.22 -14.44
C GLU A 209 -9.13 14.48 -12.92
N GLY A 210 -10.25 15.02 -12.43
CA GLY A 210 -10.42 15.50 -11.06
C GLY A 210 -10.80 14.41 -10.07
N TYR A 211 -10.04 13.32 -9.97
CA TYR A 211 -10.30 12.26 -8.98
C TYR A 211 -9.50 12.48 -7.68
N CYS A 212 -10.20 12.42 -6.53
CA CYS A 212 -9.57 12.46 -5.21
C CYS A 212 -9.09 11.05 -4.81
N CYS A 213 -7.82 10.94 -4.40
CA CYS A 213 -7.21 9.65 -4.05
C CYS A 213 -7.07 9.47 -2.53
N PHE A 214 -7.46 8.30 -2.02
CA PHE A 214 -7.30 7.94 -0.61
C PHE A 214 -5.96 7.21 -0.37
N LEU A 215 -5.27 7.56 0.72
CA LEU A 215 -4.14 6.80 1.25
C LEU A 215 -4.67 5.59 2.03
N PHE A 216 -4.29 4.37 1.64
CA PHE A 216 -4.70 3.14 2.33
C PHE A 216 -3.51 2.42 2.95
N PHE A 217 -3.61 2.10 4.23
CA PHE A 217 -2.61 1.33 5.00
C PHE A 217 -2.99 -0.15 5.20
N GLN A 218 -4.07 -0.65 4.58
CA GLN A 218 -4.52 -2.04 4.72
C GLN A 218 -5.07 -2.66 3.43
N ARG A 219 -4.97 -4.00 3.33
CA ARG A 219 -5.52 -4.83 2.26
C ARG A 219 -7.01 -5.09 2.50
N THR A 220 -7.88 -4.24 1.96
CA THR A 220 -9.34 -4.51 1.90
C THR A 220 -9.66 -5.22 0.57
N LYS A 221 -10.36 -6.36 0.62
CA LYS A 221 -10.88 -7.06 -0.57
C LYS A 221 -12.36 -6.70 -0.78
N PRO A 222 -12.88 -6.63 -2.03
CA PRO A 222 -12.24 -6.23 -3.27
C PRO A 222 -12.68 -4.80 -3.62
N TYR A 223 -11.76 -3.85 -3.71
CA TYR A 223 -12.07 -2.54 -4.30
C TYR A 223 -11.14 -2.28 -5.48
N HIS A 224 -11.73 -1.77 -6.56
CA HIS A 224 -11.03 -1.50 -7.81
C HIS A 224 -9.95 -0.41 -7.62
N PRO A 225 -8.82 -0.48 -8.36
CA PRO A 225 -7.68 0.45 -8.23
C PRO A 225 -7.97 1.92 -8.54
N ARG A 226 -9.19 2.25 -9.01
CA ARG A 226 -9.67 3.58 -9.45
C ARG A 226 -9.49 4.76 -8.48
N HIS A 227 -9.09 4.54 -7.23
CA HIS A 227 -9.07 5.60 -6.19
C HIS A 227 -7.80 5.63 -5.32
N SER A 228 -6.69 5.06 -5.80
CA SER A 228 -5.42 5.05 -5.06
C SER A 228 -4.36 5.93 -5.71
N GLN A 229 -3.49 6.55 -4.90
CA GLN A 229 -2.33 7.37 -5.34
C GLN A 229 -1.21 6.54 -6.02
N GLY A 230 -1.56 5.45 -6.68
CA GLY A 230 -0.64 4.51 -7.31
C GLY A 230 -1.03 4.15 -8.73
N VAL A 231 -1.92 4.91 -9.37
CA VAL A 231 -2.30 4.72 -10.77
C VAL A 231 -1.56 5.73 -11.63
N ASP A 232 -0.96 5.25 -12.72
CA ASP A 232 -0.27 6.00 -13.77
C ASP A 232 0.71 7.04 -13.23
N ILE A 233 1.59 6.58 -12.32
CA ILE A 233 2.55 7.43 -11.64
C ILE A 233 3.83 7.55 -12.46
N LEU A 234 4.13 8.78 -12.89
CA LEU A 234 5.42 9.16 -13.46
C LEU A 234 6.48 9.25 -12.35
N ALA A 235 7.55 8.47 -12.46
CA ALA A 235 8.71 8.58 -11.58
C ALA A 235 10.00 8.14 -12.28
N ALA A 236 11.15 8.30 -11.63
CA ALA A 236 12.44 7.95 -12.22
C ALA A 236 12.52 6.46 -12.55
N TRP A 237 13.21 6.11 -13.63
CA TRP A 237 13.38 4.74 -14.08
C TRP A 237 14.84 4.44 -14.31
N SER A 238 15.26 3.20 -14.06
CA SER A 238 16.63 2.78 -14.34
C SER A 238 16.82 2.73 -15.86
N PRO A 239 17.82 3.42 -16.45
CA PRO A 239 18.10 3.30 -17.88
C PRO A 239 18.57 1.89 -18.29
N ALA A 240 18.95 1.05 -17.34
CA ALA A 240 19.29 -0.36 -17.57
C ALA A 240 18.04 -1.27 -17.63
N ALA A 241 16.87 -0.76 -17.28
CA ALA A 241 15.62 -1.50 -17.24
C ALA A 241 14.76 -1.21 -18.48
N SER A 242 14.09 -2.25 -18.96
CA SER A 242 13.06 -2.10 -20.00
C SER A 242 11.85 -1.33 -19.44
N PRO A 243 11.17 -0.49 -20.24
CA PRO A 243 9.93 0.16 -19.84
C PRO A 243 8.72 -0.79 -19.81
N THR A 244 8.86 -1.99 -20.38
CA THR A 244 7.84 -3.05 -20.42
C THR A 244 8.31 -4.31 -19.70
N TYR A 245 7.42 -5.29 -19.54
CA TYR A 245 7.70 -6.50 -18.76
C TYR A 245 8.79 -7.39 -19.38
N ASN A 246 8.91 -7.40 -20.72
CA ASN A 246 9.85 -8.27 -21.42
C ASN A 246 11.05 -7.50 -22.00
N LYS A 247 12.15 -7.50 -21.23
CA LYS A 247 13.43 -6.87 -21.62
C LYS A 247 14.11 -7.49 -22.83
N ASP A 248 13.84 -8.75 -23.14
CA ASP A 248 14.46 -9.44 -24.28
C ASP A 248 13.84 -8.97 -25.60
N VAL A 249 12.66 -8.35 -25.53
CA VAL A 249 11.89 -7.87 -26.67
C VAL A 249 11.91 -6.35 -26.78
N ASP A 250 11.88 -5.63 -25.65
CA ASP A 250 11.88 -4.16 -25.63
C ASP A 250 13.19 -3.61 -25.06
N THR A 251 14.04 -3.14 -25.96
CA THR A 251 15.39 -2.60 -25.67
C THR A 251 15.40 -1.09 -25.47
N ARG A 252 14.23 -0.43 -25.48
CA ARG A 252 14.16 1.02 -25.26
C ARG A 252 14.61 1.36 -23.84
N SER A 253 15.18 2.55 -23.68
CA SER A 253 15.70 3.04 -22.41
C SER A 253 15.15 4.43 -22.11
N PHE A 254 14.63 4.60 -20.91
CA PHE A 254 14.02 5.86 -20.47
C PHE A 254 14.50 6.23 -19.07
N LYS A 255 14.57 7.54 -18.79
CA LYS A 255 14.91 8.09 -17.46
C LYS A 255 13.72 8.15 -16.52
N TYR A 256 12.51 8.08 -17.06
CA TYR A 256 11.25 8.10 -16.35
C TYR A 256 10.35 7.03 -16.93
N ASN A 257 9.41 6.54 -16.13
CA ASN A 257 8.38 5.61 -16.58
C ASN A 257 7.07 5.91 -15.86
N VAL A 258 5.95 5.55 -16.50
CA VAL A 258 4.60 5.64 -15.94
C VAL A 258 4.14 4.22 -15.66
N ILE A 259 3.93 3.90 -14.38
CA ILE A 259 3.45 2.57 -13.96
C ILE A 259 2.39 2.68 -12.86
N SER A 260 1.61 1.60 -12.74
CA SER A 260 0.49 1.48 -11.83
C SER A 260 0.67 0.34 -10.83
N GLY A 261 0.24 0.55 -9.58
CA GLY A 261 0.18 -0.47 -8.54
C GLY A 261 0.22 0.09 -7.13
N THR A 262 -0.17 -0.73 -6.15
CA THR A 262 -0.02 -0.42 -4.71
C THR A 262 1.46 -0.21 -4.31
N SER A 263 2.39 -0.70 -5.12
CA SER A 263 3.82 -0.40 -5.04
C SER A 263 4.16 1.07 -5.23
N MET A 264 3.33 1.85 -5.93
CA MET A 264 3.51 3.29 -6.13
C MET A 264 2.78 4.09 -5.05
N SER A 265 1.66 3.57 -4.51
CA SER A 265 0.98 4.18 -3.35
C SER A 265 1.81 4.09 -2.06
N CYS A 266 2.52 2.98 -1.86
CA CYS A 266 3.37 2.75 -0.68
C CYS A 266 4.43 3.86 -0.45
N PRO A 267 5.24 4.25 -1.45
CA PRO A 267 6.23 5.31 -1.28
C PRO A 267 5.60 6.70 -1.08
N HIS A 268 4.39 6.98 -1.57
CA HIS A 268 3.66 8.20 -1.21
C HIS A 268 3.34 8.24 0.29
N ALA A 269 2.79 7.14 0.84
CA ALA A 269 2.54 7.02 2.28
C ALA A 269 3.83 7.11 3.10
N SER A 270 4.93 6.56 2.58
CA SER A 270 6.26 6.62 3.20
C SER A 270 6.80 8.05 3.25
N GLY A 271 6.64 8.81 2.16
CA GLY A 271 7.00 10.23 2.11
C GLY A 271 6.19 11.04 3.13
N ALA A 272 4.87 10.86 3.18
CA ALA A 272 4.03 11.53 4.17
C ALA A 272 4.44 11.19 5.62
N ALA A 273 4.75 9.92 5.89
CA ALA A 273 5.25 9.49 7.19
C ALA A 273 6.60 10.11 7.56
N ALA A 274 7.53 10.20 6.60
CA ALA A 274 8.82 10.85 6.81
C ALA A 274 8.67 12.35 7.10
N TYR A 275 7.74 13.02 6.41
CA TYR A 275 7.44 14.43 6.67
C TYR A 275 6.94 14.65 8.11
N ILE A 276 5.98 13.82 8.55
CA ILE A 276 5.44 13.87 9.91
C ILE A 276 6.52 13.55 10.94
N LYS A 277 7.37 12.55 10.70
CA LYS A 277 8.50 12.21 11.56
C LYS A 277 9.49 13.38 11.69
N ALA A 278 9.77 14.08 10.59
CA ALA A 278 10.65 15.25 10.61
C ALA A 278 10.05 16.43 11.40
N ALA A 279 8.74 16.66 11.26
CA ALA A 279 8.03 17.69 12.04
C ALA A 279 7.85 17.31 13.52
N HIS A 280 7.78 16.00 13.81
CA HIS A 280 7.57 15.46 15.16
C HIS A 280 8.56 14.32 15.48
N PRO A 281 9.87 14.62 15.70
CA PRO A 281 10.92 13.60 15.84
C PRO A 281 10.69 12.60 16.98
N ASN A 282 10.04 13.05 18.05
CA ASN A 282 9.76 12.25 19.24
C ASN A 282 8.49 11.41 19.14
N TRP A 283 7.74 11.49 18.05
CA TRP A 283 6.56 10.65 17.86
C TRP A 283 6.97 9.19 17.63
N SER A 284 6.16 8.28 18.16
CA SER A 284 6.30 6.84 17.91
C SER A 284 5.80 6.52 16.49
N PRO A 285 6.18 5.37 15.90
CA PRO A 285 5.57 4.88 14.67
C PRO A 285 4.05 4.81 14.76
N ALA A 286 3.52 4.40 15.91
CA ALA A 286 2.09 4.40 16.19
C ALA A 286 1.46 5.79 16.13
N ALA A 287 2.14 6.84 16.60
CA ALA A 287 1.67 8.22 16.53
C ALA A 287 1.79 8.82 15.11
N ILE A 288 2.85 8.50 14.37
CA ILE A 288 3.01 8.92 12.96
C ILE A 288 1.98 8.22 12.09
N LYS A 289 1.85 6.90 12.28
CA LYS A 289 0.74 6.15 11.71
C LYS A 289 -0.54 6.83 12.17
N SER A 290 -0.77 7.15 13.45
CA SER A 290 -1.95 7.90 13.95
C SER A 290 -2.34 9.14 13.20
N ALA A 291 -1.39 10.02 12.92
CA ALA A 291 -1.64 11.20 12.11
C ALA A 291 -2.01 10.86 10.66
N LEU A 292 -1.60 9.69 10.18
CA LEU A 292 -1.98 9.11 8.89
C LEU A 292 -3.11 8.05 8.98
N MET A 293 -3.50 7.56 10.19
CA MET A 293 -4.17 6.29 10.65
C MET A 293 -3.50 5.55 11.90
N THR A 294 -4.10 5.57 13.11
CA THR A 294 -3.63 5.11 14.48
C THR A 294 -3.15 3.65 14.69
N THR A 295 -2.51 3.28 15.82
CA THR A 295 -2.24 1.87 16.26
C THR A 295 -1.56 1.65 17.63
N ASP A 296 -1.65 0.42 18.18
CA ASP A 296 -0.75 -0.24 19.17
C ASP A 296 -0.76 -1.77 18.87
N TYR A 297 0.34 -2.53 18.99
CA TYR A 297 0.48 -3.89 18.43
C TYR A 297 0.88 -5.00 19.44
N MET A 298 1.47 -4.67 20.59
CA MET A 298 2.00 -5.70 21.51
C MET A 298 0.89 -6.52 22.16
N ASN A 299 -0.19 -5.86 22.57
CA ASN A 299 -1.36 -6.52 23.15
C ASN A 299 -2.16 -7.34 22.13
N LEU A 300 -2.02 -7.06 20.83
CA LEU A 300 -2.73 -7.79 19.76
C LEU A 300 -2.29 -9.24 19.67
N LEU A 301 -0.98 -9.47 19.66
CA LEU A 301 -0.43 -10.82 19.48
C LEU A 301 -0.81 -11.72 20.66
N CYS A 302 -0.66 -11.25 21.90
CA CYS A 302 -1.11 -12.03 23.07
C CYS A 302 -2.62 -12.30 23.05
N LYS A 303 -3.45 -11.33 22.66
CA LYS A 303 -4.92 -11.48 22.60
C LYS A 303 -5.42 -12.36 21.45
N GLN A 304 -4.62 -12.54 20.39
CA GLN A 304 -4.92 -13.47 19.28
C GLN A 304 -4.63 -14.94 19.62
N GLY A 305 -4.26 -15.25 20.87
CA GLY A 305 -4.01 -16.62 21.33
C GLY A 305 -2.57 -17.10 21.11
N TYR A 306 -1.65 -16.22 20.70
CA TYR A 306 -0.24 -16.57 20.61
C TYR A 306 0.33 -16.81 22.02
N ASN A 307 0.92 -17.99 22.22
CA ASN A 307 1.60 -18.31 23.47
C ASN A 307 2.97 -17.61 23.55
N THR A 308 3.56 -17.58 24.74
CA THR A 308 4.86 -16.97 24.99
C THR A 308 5.95 -17.51 24.06
N SER A 309 5.91 -18.78 23.69
CA SER A 309 6.87 -19.41 22.77
C SER A 309 6.80 -18.77 21.37
N THR A 310 5.60 -18.62 20.81
CA THR A 310 5.38 -18.04 19.48
C THR A 310 5.55 -16.52 19.48
N LEU A 311 5.20 -15.85 20.57
CA LEU A 311 5.48 -14.42 20.73
C LEU A 311 6.98 -14.15 20.62
N ARG A 312 7.82 -14.94 21.28
CA ARG A 312 9.29 -14.80 21.26
C ARG A 312 9.89 -14.97 19.87
N LEU A 313 9.28 -15.81 19.02
CA LEU A 313 9.68 -15.95 17.62
C LEU A 313 9.43 -14.67 16.80
N VAL A 314 8.41 -13.88 17.17
CA VAL A 314 8.05 -12.63 16.49
C VAL A 314 8.72 -11.41 17.12
N THR A 315 8.96 -11.41 18.44
CA THR A 315 9.50 -10.26 19.18
C THR A 315 11.02 -10.24 19.32
N GLY A 316 11.65 -11.41 19.14
CA GLY A 316 13.09 -11.61 19.26
C GLY A 316 13.66 -11.37 20.67
N ASP A 317 12.82 -11.33 21.71
CA ASP A 317 13.20 -11.04 23.10
C ASP A 317 12.47 -11.92 24.14
N ALA A 318 12.76 -11.76 25.43
CA ALA A 318 12.24 -12.61 26.50
C ALA A 318 10.79 -12.32 26.95
N ASN A 319 10.03 -11.50 26.20
CA ASN A 319 8.69 -11.06 26.59
C ASN A 319 7.73 -12.24 26.84
N VAL A 320 6.77 -12.03 27.75
CA VAL A 320 5.80 -13.03 28.22
C VAL A 320 4.39 -12.45 28.11
N CYS A 321 3.43 -13.21 27.55
CA CYS A 321 2.03 -12.84 27.57
C CYS A 321 1.46 -13.06 28.98
N ASN A 322 1.30 -11.98 29.75
CA ASN A 322 0.81 -12.05 31.13
C ASN A 322 -0.73 -12.16 31.25
N ASN A 323 -1.48 -12.02 30.14
CA ASN A 323 -2.95 -12.06 30.14
C ASN A 323 -3.48 -13.29 29.40
N THR A 324 -4.15 -14.18 30.14
CA THR A 324 -4.76 -15.44 29.67
C THR A 324 -6.20 -15.29 29.20
N ASN A 325 -6.79 -14.09 29.31
CA ASN A 325 -8.12 -13.85 28.77
C ASN A 325 -8.01 -13.61 27.26
N ILE A 326 -8.46 -14.60 26.47
CA ILE A 326 -8.63 -14.49 25.02
C ILE A 326 -9.75 -13.46 24.76
N GLU A 327 -9.41 -12.17 24.82
CA GLU A 327 -10.29 -11.08 24.40
C GLU A 327 -10.12 -10.84 22.89
N ARG A 328 -11.23 -10.53 22.22
CA ARG A 328 -11.25 -10.31 20.76
C ARG A 328 -10.30 -9.18 20.38
N ALA A 329 -9.57 -9.37 19.27
CA ALA A 329 -8.56 -8.44 18.73
C ALA A 329 -9.08 -7.01 18.39
N TRP A 330 -10.37 -6.72 18.59
CA TRP A 330 -11.00 -5.45 18.25
C TRP A 330 -10.84 -4.33 19.31
N ASP A 331 -10.37 -4.66 20.51
CA ASP A 331 -10.01 -3.70 21.57
C ASP A 331 -8.64 -3.04 21.34
N LEU A 332 -8.03 -3.36 20.20
CA LEU A 332 -6.86 -2.68 19.69
C LEU A 332 -7.14 -1.19 19.56
N ASN A 333 -6.23 -0.33 20.03
CA ASN A 333 -6.35 1.10 19.84
C ASN A 333 -6.01 1.50 18.39
N TYR A 334 -6.90 1.13 17.46
CA TYR A 334 -6.76 1.19 16.00
C TYR A 334 -7.71 2.26 15.41
N PRO A 335 -7.34 2.96 14.32
CA PRO A 335 -8.04 4.10 13.71
C PRO A 335 -9.16 3.66 12.80
N SER A 336 -9.59 2.43 12.98
CA SER A 336 -10.74 1.91 12.32
C SER A 336 -11.38 0.89 13.24
N PHE A 337 -12.65 0.71 12.98
CA PHE A 337 -13.46 -0.31 13.60
C PHE A 337 -13.81 -1.31 12.53
N SER A 338 -13.54 -2.59 12.80
CA SER A 338 -13.85 -3.68 11.90
C SER A 338 -14.63 -4.72 12.70
N LEU A 339 -15.91 -4.85 12.40
CA LEU A 339 -16.82 -5.77 13.05
C LEU A 339 -17.12 -6.93 12.12
N TYR A 340 -16.52 -8.09 12.42
CA TYR A 340 -16.93 -9.35 11.84
C TYR A 340 -18.17 -9.87 12.57
N VAL A 341 -19.19 -10.27 11.82
CA VAL A 341 -20.40 -10.89 12.34
C VAL A 341 -20.65 -12.17 11.55
N GLU A 342 -20.90 -13.27 12.26
CA GLU A 342 -21.22 -14.55 11.62
C GLU A 342 -22.59 -14.47 10.91
N ASP A 343 -22.78 -15.31 9.89
CA ASP A 343 -24.04 -15.31 9.14
C ASP A 343 -25.19 -15.77 10.04
N GLY A 344 -26.30 -15.03 10.05
CA GLY A 344 -27.44 -15.24 10.94
C GLY A 344 -27.32 -14.56 12.31
N GLU A 345 -26.11 -14.17 12.73
CA GLU A 345 -25.90 -13.52 14.03
C GLU A 345 -26.28 -12.03 14.01
N GLN A 346 -26.72 -11.56 15.18
CA GLN A 346 -27.06 -10.15 15.36
C GLN A 346 -25.80 -9.27 15.29
N ILE A 347 -25.87 -8.17 14.55
CA ILE A 347 -24.78 -7.17 14.55
C ILE A 347 -24.66 -6.61 15.97
N LYS A 348 -23.57 -6.95 16.65
CA LYS A 348 -23.25 -6.46 18.00
C LYS A 348 -21.73 -6.40 18.20
N GLY A 349 -21.21 -5.20 18.43
CA GLY A 349 -19.79 -4.97 18.73
C GLY A 349 -19.61 -3.83 19.73
N VAL A 350 -18.61 -3.96 20.60
CA VAL A 350 -18.21 -2.91 21.53
C VAL A 350 -16.71 -2.74 21.41
N PHE A 351 -16.26 -1.50 21.22
CA PHE A 351 -14.87 -1.17 20.99
C PHE A 351 -14.45 -0.06 21.94
N THR A 352 -13.33 -0.23 22.64
CA THR A 352 -12.74 0.84 23.45
C THR A 352 -11.57 1.49 22.71
N ARG A 353 -11.46 2.82 22.75
CA ARG A 353 -10.34 3.58 22.19
C ARG A 353 -9.78 4.58 23.19
N LYS A 354 -8.48 4.82 23.11
CA LYS A 354 -7.75 5.85 23.86
C LYS A 354 -7.12 6.83 22.88
N VAL A 355 -7.45 8.10 22.98
CA VAL A 355 -6.94 9.17 22.12
C VAL A 355 -6.04 10.10 22.92
N MET A 356 -5.09 10.72 22.24
CA MET A 356 -4.15 11.69 22.81
C MET A 356 -4.27 13.00 22.04
N ASN A 357 -4.36 14.13 22.74
CA ASN A 357 -4.35 15.43 22.10
C ASN A 357 -2.97 15.75 21.54
N VAL A 358 -2.90 16.04 20.25
CA VAL A 358 -1.70 16.55 19.55
C VAL A 358 -1.93 17.94 18.95
N GLY A 359 -3.14 18.49 19.11
CA GLY A 359 -3.54 19.82 18.66
C GLY A 359 -3.35 20.88 19.74
N ALA A 360 -4.07 22.00 19.62
CA ALA A 360 -4.01 23.09 20.59
C ALA A 360 -4.50 22.66 22.00
N PRO A 361 -3.99 23.27 23.07
CA PRO A 361 -4.57 23.11 24.41
C PRO A 361 -5.99 23.72 24.47
N ASN A 362 -6.81 23.25 25.40
CA ASN A 362 -8.22 23.65 25.57
C ASN A 362 -9.13 23.35 24.37
N SER A 363 -8.82 22.29 23.62
CA SER A 363 -9.60 21.77 22.50
C SER A 363 -10.77 20.88 22.97
N THR A 364 -11.95 21.02 22.39
CA THR A 364 -13.12 20.18 22.69
C THR A 364 -13.70 19.55 21.43
N TYR A 365 -13.62 18.23 21.36
CA TYR A 365 -14.09 17.46 20.21
C TYR A 365 -15.47 16.87 20.46
N THR A 366 -16.39 17.06 19.52
CA THR A 366 -17.72 16.43 19.52
C THR A 366 -17.76 15.32 18.48
N SER A 367 -18.28 14.15 18.85
CA SER A 367 -18.42 13.02 17.94
C SER A 367 -19.70 13.08 17.13
N SER A 368 -19.60 12.88 15.81
CA SER A 368 -20.69 12.59 14.90
C SER A 368 -20.42 11.28 14.15
N MET A 369 -21.42 10.74 13.46
CA MET A 369 -21.26 9.45 12.77
C MET A 369 -22.18 9.33 11.57
N TYR A 370 -21.75 8.53 10.60
CA TYR A 370 -22.59 8.10 9.50
C TYR A 370 -22.43 6.60 9.27
N MET A 371 -23.56 5.91 9.16
CA MET A 371 -23.68 4.49 8.81
C MET A 371 -24.98 4.29 8.02
N PRO A 372 -25.09 3.21 7.22
CA PRO A 372 -26.37 2.82 6.64
C PRO A 372 -27.44 2.67 7.73
N THR A 373 -28.68 3.10 7.44
CA THR A 373 -29.77 3.31 8.42
C THR A 373 -30.14 2.10 9.28
N ILE A 374 -29.75 0.89 8.88
CA ILE A 374 -30.01 -0.35 9.62
C ILE A 374 -28.98 -0.63 10.74
N ILE A 375 -27.83 0.03 10.76
CA ILE A 375 -26.80 -0.15 11.79
C ILE A 375 -26.76 1.10 12.67
N ILE A 376 -26.97 0.88 13.97
CA ILE A 376 -26.91 1.90 15.01
C ILE A 376 -25.50 1.90 15.59
N VAL A 377 -24.91 3.08 15.69
CA VAL A 377 -23.62 3.30 16.35
C VAL A 377 -23.84 4.30 17.46
N THR A 378 -23.21 4.11 18.61
CA THR A 378 -23.19 5.09 19.69
C THR A 378 -21.78 5.26 20.24
N VAL A 379 -21.42 6.48 20.62
CA VAL A 379 -20.10 6.86 21.13
C VAL A 379 -20.27 7.46 22.52
N GLU A 380 -19.49 6.96 23.49
CA GLU A 380 -19.61 7.34 24.89
C GLU A 380 -18.23 7.53 25.54
N PRO A 381 -17.90 8.73 26.07
CA PRO A 381 -18.67 9.98 25.95
C PRO A 381 -18.67 10.51 24.52
N SER A 382 -19.70 11.25 24.13
CA SER A 382 -19.80 11.89 22.79
C SER A 382 -19.02 13.19 22.68
N VAL A 383 -18.44 13.68 23.78
CA VAL A 383 -17.64 14.91 23.84
C VAL A 383 -16.35 14.62 24.61
N LEU A 384 -15.21 15.06 24.07
CA LEU A 384 -13.89 14.93 24.68
C LEU A 384 -13.21 16.30 24.75
N SER A 385 -12.98 16.79 25.96
CA SER A 385 -12.23 18.03 26.21
C SER A 385 -10.82 17.73 26.72
N PHE A 386 -9.84 18.43 26.15
CA PHE A 386 -8.42 18.31 26.49
C PHE A 386 -7.87 19.67 26.91
N SER A 387 -7.24 19.72 28.08
CA SER A 387 -6.64 20.91 28.68
C SER A 387 -5.21 21.18 28.18
N SER A 388 -4.49 20.13 27.78
CA SER A 388 -3.06 20.23 27.41
C SER A 388 -2.69 19.29 26.26
N ILE A 389 -1.57 19.60 25.60
CA ILE A 389 -0.95 18.74 24.59
C ILE A 389 -0.40 17.48 25.27
N GLY A 390 -0.70 16.32 24.71
CA GLY A 390 -0.32 15.02 25.27
C GLY A 390 -1.32 14.43 26.27
N GLU A 391 -2.37 15.17 26.65
CA GLU A 391 -3.43 14.63 27.49
C GLU A 391 -4.17 13.50 26.75
N THR A 392 -4.46 12.40 27.46
CA THR A 392 -5.17 11.25 26.90
C THR A 392 -6.56 11.08 27.50
N LYS A 393 -7.54 10.74 26.67
CA LYS A 393 -8.91 10.37 27.07
C LYS A 393 -9.32 9.07 26.40
N SER A 394 -10.34 8.40 26.95
CA SER A 394 -10.90 7.17 26.38
C SER A 394 -12.37 7.35 26.03
N PHE A 395 -12.81 6.63 25.00
CA PHE A 395 -14.22 6.53 24.61
C PHE A 395 -14.56 5.11 24.16
N THR A 396 -15.84 4.77 24.21
CA THR A 396 -16.39 3.48 23.80
C THR A 396 -17.32 3.66 22.62
N VAL A 397 -17.22 2.78 21.63
CA VAL A 397 -18.12 2.70 20.48
C VAL A 397 -18.93 1.42 20.60
N LYS A 398 -20.26 1.54 20.61
CA LYS A 398 -21.18 0.40 20.57
C LYS A 398 -21.83 0.38 19.18
N VAL A 399 -21.83 -0.78 18.54
CA VAL A 399 -22.42 -1.01 17.21
C VAL A 399 -23.49 -2.08 17.36
N THR A 400 -24.72 -1.78 16.97
CA THR A 400 -25.86 -2.69 17.02
C THR A 400 -26.64 -2.67 15.70
N GLY A 401 -27.31 -3.76 15.37
CA GLY A 401 -28.12 -3.85 14.15
C GLY A 401 -28.92 -5.14 14.08
N PRO A 402 -29.64 -5.38 12.98
CA PRO A 402 -30.35 -6.64 12.74
C PRO A 402 -29.36 -7.80 12.52
N SER A 403 -29.88 -9.02 12.49
CA SER A 403 -29.10 -10.17 12.03
C SER A 403 -28.63 -9.98 10.59
N ILE A 404 -27.35 -10.29 10.34
CA ILE A 404 -26.78 -10.20 9.00
C ILE A 404 -27.01 -11.52 8.26
N ALA A 405 -27.54 -11.45 7.03
CA ALA A 405 -27.69 -12.61 6.17
C ALA A 405 -27.12 -12.26 4.78
N GLN A 406 -26.00 -12.89 4.41
CA GLN A 406 -25.36 -12.79 3.08
C GLN A 406 -25.34 -11.37 2.46
N GLN A 407 -24.88 -10.36 3.20
CA GLN A 407 -24.83 -8.97 2.71
C GLN A 407 -23.40 -8.51 2.36
N ARG A 408 -23.29 -7.62 1.35
CA ARG A 408 -22.02 -6.91 1.07
C ARG A 408 -21.60 -6.04 2.26
N ILE A 409 -20.28 -5.85 2.37
CA ILE A 409 -19.61 -4.96 3.33
C ILE A 409 -20.36 -3.64 3.50
N LYS A 410 -20.70 -3.28 4.75
CA LYS A 410 -21.31 -1.99 5.11
C LYS A 410 -20.24 -1.09 5.73
N SER A 411 -20.07 0.09 5.17
CA SER A 411 -19.03 1.04 5.58
C SER A 411 -19.63 2.36 6.07
N GLY A 412 -19.00 2.94 7.08
CA GLY A 412 -19.29 4.27 7.61
C GLY A 412 -18.07 4.86 8.30
N ALA A 413 -18.28 5.90 9.10
CA ALA A 413 -17.21 6.45 9.93
C ALA A 413 -17.75 7.21 11.15
N ILE A 414 -16.89 7.33 12.15
CA ILE A 414 -17.03 8.23 13.30
C ILE A 414 -16.15 9.44 13.04
N ILE A 415 -16.68 10.63 13.26
CA ILE A 415 -16.00 11.89 13.01
C ILE A 415 -15.93 12.65 14.34
N TRP A 416 -14.77 13.13 14.71
CA TRP A 416 -14.59 14.04 15.84
C TRP A 416 -14.26 15.43 15.32
N GLU A 417 -15.05 16.42 15.75
CA GLU A 417 -14.96 17.80 15.25
C GLU A 417 -14.70 18.77 16.41
N ASP A 418 -13.71 19.63 16.23
CA ASP A 418 -13.42 20.80 17.06
C ASP A 418 -13.13 21.99 16.13
N GLY A 419 -14.11 22.31 15.27
CA GLY A 419 -13.89 23.19 14.12
C GLY A 419 -12.96 22.55 13.08
N VAL A 420 -11.78 23.14 12.83
CA VAL A 420 -10.71 22.57 11.98
C VAL A 420 -9.52 22.33 12.91
N PRO A 421 -9.32 21.08 13.39
CA PRO A 421 -9.26 19.87 12.57
C PRO A 421 -10.39 18.84 12.81
N VAL A 422 -10.65 18.02 11.78
CA VAL A 422 -11.61 16.91 11.79
C VAL A 422 -10.88 15.56 11.85
N VAL A 423 -11.16 14.72 12.86
CA VAL A 423 -10.58 13.37 12.97
C VAL A 423 -11.62 12.34 12.53
N ARG A 424 -11.41 11.72 11.37
CA ARG A 424 -12.30 10.70 10.80
C ARG A 424 -11.76 9.28 11.02
N THR A 425 -12.60 8.41 11.56
CA THR A 425 -12.28 7.02 11.92
C THR A 425 -13.25 6.05 11.21
N PRO A 426 -12.81 5.33 10.15
CA PRO A 426 -13.68 4.41 9.42
C PRO A 426 -14.25 3.27 10.29
N LEU A 427 -15.49 2.89 10.05
CA LEU A 427 -16.17 1.74 10.64
C LEU A 427 -16.67 0.83 9.52
N VAL A 428 -16.39 -0.47 9.61
CA VAL A 428 -16.83 -1.46 8.64
C VAL A 428 -17.47 -2.65 9.36
N VAL A 429 -18.64 -3.08 8.89
CA VAL A 429 -19.33 -4.30 9.33
C VAL A 429 -19.38 -5.29 8.14
N TYR A 430 -18.98 -6.53 8.36
CA TYR A 430 -18.91 -7.55 7.30
C TYR A 430 -19.18 -8.96 7.82
N ASN A 431 -19.71 -9.83 6.95
CA ASN A 431 -19.88 -11.27 7.17
C ASN A 431 -19.16 -12.09 6.08
N TYR A 432 -19.09 -13.41 6.28
CA TYR A 432 -18.53 -14.33 5.28
C TYR A 432 -19.56 -14.69 4.21
N PHE A 433 -19.13 -14.72 2.94
CA PHE A 433 -19.92 -15.27 1.83
C PHE A 433 -19.49 -16.71 1.56
N PRO A 434 -20.39 -17.72 1.70
CA PRO A 434 -20.11 -19.08 1.24
C PRO A 434 -19.81 -19.08 -0.27
N GLY A 435 -18.60 -19.49 -0.67
CA GLY A 435 -18.16 -19.56 -2.07
C GLY A 435 -16.85 -18.83 -2.41
N ALA A 436 -16.35 -17.96 -1.53
CA ALA A 436 -14.96 -17.51 -1.60
C ALA A 436 -14.07 -18.68 -1.15
N ARG A 437 -13.37 -19.36 -2.07
CA ARG A 437 -12.49 -20.51 -1.74
C ARG A 437 -11.48 -20.17 -0.64
N ILE A 438 -11.83 -20.49 0.60
CA ILE A 438 -10.94 -20.61 1.74
C ILE A 438 -11.49 -21.79 2.54
N ASN A 439 -10.99 -23.00 2.25
CA ASN A 439 -11.12 -24.10 3.20
C ASN A 439 -10.28 -23.73 4.41
N LEU A 440 -10.94 -23.36 5.52
CA LEU A 440 -10.33 -23.34 6.84
C LEU A 440 -10.53 -24.64 7.60
N ASP A 441 -11.21 -25.63 7.02
CA ASP A 441 -11.39 -26.94 7.61
C ASP A 441 -11.01 -28.01 6.59
N ASN A 442 -9.84 -28.63 6.80
CA ASN A 442 -9.66 -30.09 6.88
C ASN A 442 -8.16 -30.45 6.92
N ASN A 443 -7.75 -30.85 8.13
CA ASN A 443 -6.50 -31.50 8.58
C ASN A 443 -5.22 -30.69 8.66
#